data_AF-A0A7C2NMC8-F1
#
_entry.id   AF-A0A7C2NMC8-F1
#
_cell.length_a   1.000
_cell.length_b   1.000
_cell.length_c   1.000
_cell.angle_alpha   90.00
_cell.angle_beta   90.00
_cell.angle_gamma   90.00
#
_symmetry.space_group_name_H-M   'P 1'
#
loop_
_entity.id
_entity.type
_entity.pdbx_description
1 polymer ?
#
loop_
_entity_poly.entity_id
_entity_poly.type
_entity_poly.pdbx_seq_one_letter_code
_entity_poly.pdbx_strand_id
1 'polypeptide(L)'
;SVRHGGEFLAKLLIQEDYEGAVKLYLSRWSTEDRALDKKFKRFVLSHWGEWDECLKVAGGTRERVIISYLRDHPRGFLNAINLINTRLLFLYIAAYQSYLWNEMASEFIKAYSDGVELIRFRYKPGEMVFYKKLPDKLFDRFIKVEIPLMDHKVQFSENTTKEIAERVLSREGVSIHEFRLKKLKRPFFKSVARKLIVIPEDLRISDKSPDEIYRDKFKLTLSFFLPSGSYASVLLRRIEDREIQAAYGIK
;
A
#
# COMPACT_ATOMS: atom_id res chain seq x y z
N SER A 1 3.22 3.83 -3.97
CA SER A 1 1.96 4.01 -4.71
C SER A 1 1.20 5.21 -4.16
N VAL A 2 0.97 5.29 -2.85
CA VAL A 2 0.58 6.57 -2.24
C VAL A 2 1.80 7.40 -1.93
N ARG A 3 1.86 8.58 -2.51
CA ARG A 3 2.84 9.59 -2.17
C ARG A 3 2.03 10.86 -1.89
N HIS A 4 1.86 11.19 -0.60
CA HIS A 4 1.04 12.27 -0.02
C HIS A 4 -0.48 12.07 -0.18
N GLY A 5 -1.15 11.47 0.81
CA GLY A 5 -2.61 11.54 1.05
C GLY A 5 -3.54 11.34 -0.16
N GLY A 6 -3.05 10.68 -1.20
CA GLY A 6 -3.51 10.97 -2.56
C GLY A 6 -3.87 9.70 -3.29
N GLU A 7 -4.87 9.86 -4.14
CA GLU A 7 -5.49 8.93 -5.08
C GLU A 7 -4.58 7.78 -5.56
N PHE A 8 -5.12 6.57 -5.55
CA PHE A 8 -4.42 5.38 -6.05
C PHE A 8 -4.68 5.20 -7.54
N LEU A 9 -3.64 4.91 -8.32
CA LEU A 9 -3.81 4.59 -9.74
C LEU A 9 -4.80 3.43 -9.92
N ALA A 10 -4.70 2.38 -9.10
CA ALA A 10 -5.62 1.25 -9.18
C ALA A 10 -7.08 1.62 -8.87
N LYS A 11 -7.33 2.60 -8.01
CA LYS A 11 -8.68 3.12 -7.72
C LYS A 11 -9.27 3.81 -8.94
N LEU A 12 -8.49 4.66 -9.62
CA LEU A 12 -8.89 5.30 -10.88
C LEU A 12 -9.18 4.27 -11.97
N LEU A 13 -8.38 3.19 -12.04
CA LEU A 13 -8.64 2.09 -12.99
C LEU A 13 -9.94 1.34 -12.69
N ILE A 14 -10.29 1.15 -11.41
CA ILE A 14 -11.56 0.53 -10.97
C ILE A 14 -12.74 1.43 -11.37
N GLN A 15 -12.60 2.75 -11.17
CA GLN A 15 -13.61 3.76 -11.50
C GLN A 15 -13.68 4.09 -13.00
N GLU A 16 -12.87 3.41 -13.82
CA GLU A 16 -12.72 3.67 -15.26
C GLU A 16 -12.29 5.11 -15.63
N ASP A 17 -11.72 5.86 -14.68
CA ASP A 17 -11.09 7.16 -14.94
C ASP A 17 -9.67 6.95 -15.49
N TYR A 18 -9.60 6.60 -16.77
CA TYR A 18 -8.33 6.36 -17.46
C TYR A 18 -7.52 7.64 -17.64
N GLU A 19 -8.17 8.79 -17.83
CA GLU A 19 -7.47 10.08 -17.95
C GLU A 19 -6.76 10.41 -16.64
N GLY A 20 -7.49 10.35 -15.52
CA GLY A 20 -6.93 10.54 -14.19
C GLY A 20 -5.81 9.55 -13.91
N ALA A 21 -5.97 8.27 -14.29
CA ALA A 21 -4.93 7.26 -14.10
C ALA A 21 -3.64 7.56 -14.87
N VAL A 22 -3.74 7.96 -16.15
CA VAL A 22 -2.59 8.36 -16.96
C VAL A 22 -1.97 9.65 -16.40
N LYS A 23 -2.79 10.62 -16.02
CA LYS A 23 -2.34 11.87 -15.41
C LYS A 23 -1.54 11.60 -14.14
N LEU A 24 -2.08 10.77 -13.25
CA LEU A 24 -1.40 10.36 -12.01
C LEU A 24 -0.08 9.64 -12.31
N TYR A 25 -0.04 8.78 -13.32
CA TYR A 25 1.18 8.08 -13.74
C TYR A 25 2.27 9.04 -14.24
N LEU A 26 1.92 9.97 -15.14
CA LEU A 26 2.89 10.86 -15.79
C LEU A 26 3.31 12.07 -14.94
N SER A 27 2.50 12.48 -13.95
CA SER A 27 2.71 13.75 -13.24
C SER A 27 3.02 13.63 -11.74
N ARG A 28 2.78 12.47 -11.11
CA ARG A 28 2.99 12.34 -9.66
C ARG A 28 4.47 12.16 -9.31
N TRP A 29 5.02 13.09 -8.55
CA TRP A 29 6.42 13.07 -8.09
C TRP A 29 6.52 12.93 -6.55
N SER A 30 7.72 12.64 -6.04
CA SER A 30 8.02 12.73 -4.60
C SER A 30 9.37 13.34 -4.30
N THR A 31 9.61 13.69 -3.03
CA THR A 31 10.85 14.29 -2.54
C THR A 31 12.08 13.43 -2.80
N GLU A 32 11.91 12.12 -2.94
CA GLU A 32 12.97 11.16 -3.21
C GLU A 32 13.24 10.96 -4.72
N ASP A 33 12.37 11.46 -5.61
CA ASP A 33 12.59 11.40 -7.06
C ASP A 33 13.76 12.31 -7.47
N ARG A 34 14.47 11.97 -8.55
CA ARG A 34 15.56 12.79 -9.09
C ARG A 34 15.02 14.14 -9.55
N ALA A 35 15.87 15.17 -9.52
CA ALA A 35 15.48 16.53 -9.91
C ALA A 35 14.90 16.61 -11.34
N LEU A 36 15.48 15.85 -12.29
CA LEU A 36 14.99 15.77 -13.66
C LEU A 36 13.59 15.16 -13.74
N ASP A 37 13.35 14.04 -13.03
CA ASP A 37 12.04 13.37 -13.03
C ASP A 37 10.96 14.29 -12.42
N LYS A 38 11.29 15.02 -11.34
CA LYS A 38 10.40 16.03 -10.75
C LYS A 38 10.07 17.14 -11.74
N LYS A 39 11.07 17.66 -12.45
CA LYS A 39 10.90 18.76 -13.41
C LYS A 39 10.00 18.32 -14.58
N PHE A 40 10.25 17.15 -15.14
CA PHE A 40 9.41 16.54 -16.18
C PHE A 40 7.95 16.37 -15.71
N LYS A 41 7.75 15.71 -14.57
CA LYS A 41 6.41 15.44 -14.03
C LYS A 41 5.61 16.71 -13.72
N ARG A 42 6.26 17.75 -13.18
CA ARG A 42 5.64 19.07 -12.98
C ARG A 42 5.30 19.73 -14.30
N PHE A 43 6.18 19.65 -15.30
CA PHE A 43 5.93 20.21 -16.62
C PHE A 43 4.70 19.58 -17.28
N VAL A 44 4.60 18.24 -17.26
CA VAL A 44 3.45 17.50 -17.79
C VAL A 44 2.15 17.87 -17.05
N LEU A 45 2.22 18.11 -15.74
CA LEU A 45 1.04 18.55 -14.98
C LEU A 45 0.53 19.92 -15.43
N SER A 46 1.45 20.86 -15.68
CA SER A 46 1.12 22.23 -16.09
C SER A 46 0.72 22.38 -17.56
N HIS A 47 1.16 21.47 -18.43
CA HIS A 47 0.89 21.49 -19.88
C HIS A 47 0.09 20.24 -20.30
N TRP A 48 -0.85 19.82 -19.46
CA TRP A 48 -1.65 18.62 -19.70
C TRP A 48 -2.49 18.78 -20.99
N GLY A 49 -2.32 17.87 -21.95
CA GLY A 49 -2.95 17.96 -23.27
C GLY A 49 -2.09 18.63 -24.34
N GLU A 50 -1.07 19.40 -23.97
CA GLU A 50 -0.08 19.99 -24.89
C GLU A 50 1.04 18.98 -25.15
N TRP A 51 0.69 17.89 -25.84
CA TRP A 51 1.56 16.72 -25.97
C TRP A 51 2.87 17.00 -26.70
N ASP A 52 2.87 17.87 -27.71
CA ASP A 52 4.09 18.29 -28.40
C ASP A 52 5.07 19.02 -27.48
N GLU A 53 4.59 19.89 -26.60
CA GLU A 53 5.42 20.56 -25.59
C GLU A 53 5.95 19.55 -24.57
N CYS A 54 5.09 18.63 -24.10
CA CYS A 54 5.50 17.57 -23.20
C CYS A 54 6.58 16.67 -23.81
N LEU A 55 6.56 16.40 -25.12
CA LEU A 55 7.57 15.59 -25.82
C LEU A 55 8.95 16.25 -25.93
N LYS A 56 9.02 17.59 -25.90
CA LYS A 56 10.30 18.32 -25.92
C LYS A 56 11.09 18.11 -24.62
N VAL A 57 10.37 17.96 -23.51
CA VAL A 57 10.98 17.75 -22.18
C VAL A 57 10.94 16.30 -21.71
N ALA A 58 10.19 15.44 -22.40
CA ALA A 58 10.12 14.02 -22.11
C ALA A 58 11.48 13.36 -22.33
N GLY A 59 12.22 13.19 -21.23
CA GLY A 59 13.28 12.19 -21.14
C GLY A 59 12.69 10.78 -21.08
N GLY A 60 13.54 9.75 -20.91
CA GLY A 60 13.13 8.36 -20.71
C GLY A 60 12.37 7.74 -21.90
N THR A 61 12.44 6.41 -22.05
CA THR A 61 11.74 5.73 -23.16
C THR A 61 10.26 5.45 -22.86
N ARG A 62 9.86 5.32 -21.59
CA ARG A 62 8.54 4.79 -21.22
C ARG A 62 7.44 5.85 -21.25
N GLU A 63 7.66 6.98 -20.59
CA GLU A 63 6.73 8.10 -20.54
C GLU A 63 6.59 8.74 -21.92
N ARG A 64 7.69 8.82 -22.67
CA ARG A 64 7.68 9.30 -24.06
C ARG A 64 6.77 8.48 -24.96
N VAL A 65 6.76 7.15 -24.85
CA VAL A 65 5.85 6.27 -25.63
C VAL A 65 4.39 6.60 -25.37
N ILE A 66 4.03 6.85 -24.11
CA ILE A 66 2.66 7.22 -23.72
C ILE A 66 2.29 8.60 -24.26
N ILE A 67 3.16 9.60 -24.09
CA ILE A 67 2.89 10.96 -24.56
C ILE A 67 2.80 11.01 -26.09
N SER A 68 3.69 10.32 -26.81
CA SER A 68 3.62 10.21 -28.28
C SER A 68 2.30 9.58 -28.72
N TYR A 69 1.84 8.54 -28.03
CA TYR A 69 0.54 7.93 -28.33
C TYR A 69 -0.62 8.91 -28.14
N LEU A 70 -0.61 9.68 -27.04
CA LEU A 70 -1.67 10.65 -26.72
C LEU A 70 -1.66 11.88 -27.65
N ARG A 71 -0.50 12.26 -28.19
CA ARG A 71 -0.43 13.27 -29.27
C ARG A 71 -1.31 12.87 -30.45
N ASP A 72 -1.17 11.63 -30.91
CA ASP A 72 -1.91 11.12 -32.07
C ASP A 72 -3.34 10.69 -31.69
N HIS A 73 -3.59 10.40 -30.41
CA HIS A 73 -4.88 9.95 -29.87
C HIS A 73 -5.24 10.73 -28.59
N PRO A 74 -5.70 12.00 -28.69
CA PRO A 74 -5.89 12.86 -27.52
C PRO A 74 -6.90 12.35 -26.47
N ARG A 75 -7.79 11.42 -26.86
CA ARG A 75 -8.76 10.76 -25.96
C ARG A 75 -8.44 9.29 -25.68
N GLY A 76 -7.29 8.79 -26.13
CA GLY A 76 -6.90 7.38 -26.11
C GLY A 76 -6.40 6.84 -24.77
N PHE A 77 -6.85 7.38 -23.63
CA PHE A 77 -6.25 7.10 -22.31
C PHE A 77 -6.26 5.62 -21.89
N LEU A 78 -7.32 4.88 -22.23
CA LEU A 78 -7.39 3.44 -21.97
C LEU A 78 -6.24 2.69 -22.66
N ASN A 79 -5.97 3.01 -23.92
CA ASN A 79 -4.88 2.41 -24.68
C ASN A 79 -3.52 2.86 -24.15
N ALA A 80 -3.41 4.12 -23.73
CA ALA A 80 -2.22 4.64 -23.05
C ALA A 80 -1.88 3.88 -21.76
N ILE A 81 -2.87 3.51 -20.93
CA ILE A 81 -2.65 2.66 -19.74
C ILE A 81 -2.09 1.29 -20.16
N ASN A 82 -2.57 0.71 -21.26
CA ASN A 82 -2.06 -0.59 -21.75
C ASN A 82 -0.61 -0.52 -22.27
N LEU A 83 -0.05 0.67 -22.50
CA LEU A 83 1.37 0.88 -22.81
C LEU A 83 2.26 0.88 -21.55
N ILE A 84 1.68 1.05 -20.35
CA ILE A 84 2.43 0.97 -19.10
C ILE A 84 2.91 -0.48 -18.88
N ASN A 85 4.15 -0.62 -18.40
CA ASN A 85 4.69 -1.93 -18.08
C ASN A 85 3.77 -2.70 -17.12
N THR A 86 3.41 -3.92 -17.49
CA THR A 86 2.45 -4.74 -16.73
C THR A 86 2.89 -5.02 -15.29
N ARG A 87 4.19 -5.22 -15.03
CA ARG A 87 4.72 -5.41 -13.66
C ARG A 87 4.51 -4.16 -12.80
N LEU A 88 4.65 -2.98 -13.41
CA LEU A 88 4.41 -1.71 -12.73
C LEU A 88 2.92 -1.50 -12.42
N LEU A 89 2.02 -1.87 -13.33
CA LEU A 89 0.57 -1.89 -13.05
C LEU A 89 0.21 -2.84 -11.90
N PHE A 90 0.80 -4.04 -11.86
CA PHE A 90 0.65 -4.96 -10.73
C PHE A 90 1.13 -4.35 -9.41
N LEU A 91 2.22 -3.57 -9.41
CA LEU A 91 2.69 -2.88 -8.22
C LEU A 91 1.69 -1.83 -7.73
N TYR A 92 1.08 -1.06 -8.63
CA TYR A 92 0.03 -0.10 -8.26
C TYR A 92 -1.21 -0.78 -7.67
N ILE A 93 -1.64 -1.89 -8.27
CA ILE A 93 -2.75 -2.73 -7.78
C ILE A 93 -2.45 -3.31 -6.41
N ALA A 94 -1.31 -3.98 -6.24
CA ALA A 94 -0.93 -4.61 -4.98
C ALA A 94 -0.82 -3.59 -3.83
N ALA A 95 -0.40 -2.36 -4.14
CA ALA A 95 -0.33 -1.29 -3.16
C ALA A 95 -1.72 -0.78 -2.74
N TYR A 96 -2.70 -0.72 -3.64
CA TYR A 96 -4.08 -0.37 -3.28
C TYR A 96 -4.75 -1.50 -2.50
N GLN A 97 -4.56 -2.76 -2.92
CA GLN A 97 -5.04 -3.93 -2.15
C GLN A 97 -4.46 -3.95 -0.74
N SER A 98 -3.16 -3.66 -0.58
CA SER A 98 -2.52 -3.61 0.74
C SER A 98 -3.04 -2.45 1.59
N TYR A 99 -3.38 -1.31 0.99
CA TYR A 99 -4.01 -0.20 1.69
C TYR A 99 -5.40 -0.60 2.22
N LEU A 100 -6.27 -1.13 1.36
CA LEU A 100 -7.60 -1.59 1.77
C LEU A 100 -7.50 -2.64 2.88
N TRP A 101 -6.55 -3.57 2.76
CA TRP A 101 -6.29 -4.57 3.78
C TRP A 101 -5.89 -3.95 5.12
N ASN A 102 -5.01 -2.95 5.14
CA ASN A 102 -4.61 -2.26 6.36
C ASN A 102 -5.78 -1.53 7.03
N GLU A 103 -6.64 -0.88 6.22
CA GLU A 103 -7.85 -0.23 6.73
C GLU A 103 -8.78 -1.26 7.35
N MET A 104 -9.04 -2.38 6.66
CA MET A 104 -9.86 -3.47 7.19
C MET A 104 -9.29 -4.09 8.47
N ALA A 105 -7.99 -4.36 8.53
CA ALA A 105 -7.32 -4.89 9.72
C ALA A 105 -7.44 -3.91 10.90
N SER A 106 -7.29 -2.61 10.65
CA SER A 106 -7.43 -1.57 11.66
C SER A 106 -8.86 -1.49 12.20
N GLU A 107 -9.86 -1.54 11.33
CA GLU A 107 -11.28 -1.57 11.70
C GLU A 107 -11.64 -2.84 12.49
N PHE A 108 -11.09 -4.00 12.10
CA PHE A 108 -11.27 -5.24 12.83
C PHE A 108 -10.70 -5.15 14.25
N ILE A 109 -9.46 -4.68 14.40
CA ILE A 109 -8.84 -4.50 15.72
C ILE A 109 -9.68 -3.55 16.58
N LYS A 110 -10.10 -2.40 16.06
CA LYS A 110 -10.94 -1.45 16.79
C LYS A 110 -12.27 -2.06 17.26
N ALA A 111 -12.92 -2.86 16.42
CA ALA A 111 -14.22 -3.43 16.71
C ALA A 111 -14.18 -4.52 17.80
N TYR A 112 -13.06 -5.22 17.95
CA TYR A 112 -12.96 -6.39 18.84
C TYR A 112 -11.98 -6.25 20.00
N SER A 113 -11.38 -5.08 20.19
CA SER A 113 -10.39 -4.83 21.25
C SER A 113 -10.92 -3.84 22.28
N ASP A 114 -12.19 -3.99 22.70
CA ASP A 114 -12.75 -3.16 23.77
C ASP A 114 -11.95 -3.35 25.08
N GLY A 115 -11.68 -2.25 25.78
CA GLY A 115 -10.79 -2.23 26.94
C GLY A 115 -9.31 -2.52 26.68
N VAL A 116 -8.90 -2.69 25.41
CA VAL A 116 -7.48 -2.87 25.03
C VAL A 116 -6.88 -1.53 24.63
N GLU A 117 -5.69 -1.24 25.15
CA GLU A 117 -4.93 -0.06 24.74
C GLU A 117 -4.45 -0.22 23.29
N LEU A 118 -4.81 0.73 22.43
CA LEU A 118 -4.49 0.72 21.00
C LEU A 118 -3.48 1.82 20.66
N ILE A 119 -2.55 1.48 19.77
CA ILE A 119 -1.50 2.36 19.27
C ILE A 119 -1.80 2.68 17.81
N ARG A 120 -1.68 3.96 17.46
CA ARG A 120 -2.01 4.47 16.13
C ARG A 120 -0.75 4.98 15.45
N PHE A 121 -0.47 4.44 14.26
CA PHE A 121 0.65 4.85 13.45
C PHE A 121 0.16 5.53 12.16
N ARG A 122 0.40 6.84 12.06
CA ARG A 122 0.09 7.60 10.84
C ARG A 122 1.16 7.38 9.78
N TYR A 123 0.72 7.11 8.56
CA TYR A 123 1.57 6.95 7.39
C TYR A 123 0.93 7.65 6.18
N LYS A 124 1.67 7.79 5.06
CA LYS A 124 1.24 8.62 3.91
C LYS A 124 -0.22 8.38 3.42
N PRO A 125 -0.74 7.14 3.36
CA PRO A 125 -2.13 6.81 2.97
C PRO A 125 -3.20 6.92 4.06
N GLY A 126 -2.83 6.92 5.35
CA GLY A 126 -3.82 6.72 6.40
C GLY A 126 -3.20 6.41 7.76
N GLU A 127 -3.91 5.63 8.55
CA GLU A 127 -3.51 5.26 9.92
C GLU A 127 -3.58 3.75 10.07
N MET A 128 -2.52 3.14 10.59
CA MET A 128 -2.52 1.75 11.01
C MET A 128 -2.82 1.68 12.50
N VAL A 129 -3.60 0.68 12.91
CA VAL A 129 -3.88 0.43 14.32
C VAL A 129 -3.24 -0.87 14.77
N PHE A 130 -2.55 -0.79 15.91
CA PHE A 130 -1.95 -1.91 16.62
C PHE A 130 -2.56 -1.99 18.02
N TYR A 131 -2.56 -3.16 18.63
CA TYR A 131 -2.91 -3.36 20.04
C TYR A 131 -1.64 -3.38 20.87
N LYS A 132 -1.65 -2.86 22.10
CA LYS A 132 -0.49 -2.93 22.99
C LYS A 132 -0.30 -4.33 23.54
N LYS A 133 -1.31 -4.89 24.21
CA LYS A 133 -1.33 -6.29 24.68
C LYS A 133 -2.75 -6.82 24.61
N LEU A 134 -2.94 -8.00 24.00
CA LEU A 134 -4.24 -8.67 23.97
C LEU A 134 -4.38 -9.59 25.19
N PRO A 135 -5.57 -9.68 25.81
CA PRO A 135 -5.91 -10.80 26.69
C PRO A 135 -5.81 -12.13 25.94
N ASP A 136 -5.43 -13.21 26.62
CA ASP A 136 -5.13 -14.51 25.99
C ASP A 136 -6.27 -15.02 25.09
N LYS A 137 -7.51 -14.96 25.56
CA LYS A 137 -8.69 -15.34 24.77
C LYS A 137 -8.84 -14.55 23.47
N LEU A 138 -8.49 -13.26 23.49
CA LEU A 138 -8.58 -12.39 22.31
C LEU A 138 -7.41 -12.65 21.37
N PHE A 139 -6.21 -12.91 21.90
CA PHE A 139 -5.04 -13.32 21.14
C PHE A 139 -5.31 -14.63 20.37
N ASP A 140 -5.85 -15.66 21.04
CA ASP A 140 -6.20 -16.95 20.46
C ASP A 140 -7.22 -16.84 19.32
N ARG A 141 -8.09 -15.83 19.39
CA ARG A 141 -9.00 -15.49 18.30
C ARG A 141 -8.25 -14.81 17.16
N PHE A 142 -7.53 -13.72 17.45
CA PHE A 142 -6.92 -12.87 16.43
C PHE A 142 -5.85 -13.60 15.61
N ILE A 143 -5.13 -14.56 16.20
CA ILE A 143 -4.11 -15.34 15.48
C ILE A 143 -4.70 -16.26 14.41
N LYS A 144 -5.99 -16.57 14.50
CA LYS A 144 -6.74 -17.38 13.51
C LYS A 144 -7.43 -16.52 12.45
N VAL A 145 -7.47 -15.20 12.63
CA VAL A 145 -8.14 -14.28 11.70
C VAL A 145 -7.31 -14.12 10.45
N GLU A 146 -7.94 -14.36 9.30
CA GLU A 146 -7.39 -14.06 7.99
C GLU A 146 -8.29 -13.06 7.27
N ILE A 147 -7.68 -12.00 6.75
CA ILE A 147 -8.38 -10.96 5.99
C ILE A 147 -7.93 -11.08 4.53
N PRO A 148 -8.85 -11.23 3.56
CA PRO A 148 -8.50 -11.35 2.15
C PRO A 148 -8.05 -10.02 1.56
N LEU A 149 -7.13 -10.08 0.60
CA LEU A 149 -6.93 -8.98 -0.33
C LEU A 149 -8.16 -8.86 -1.25
N MET A 150 -8.64 -7.63 -1.44
CA MET A 150 -9.81 -7.37 -2.28
C MET A 150 -9.57 -7.77 -3.73
N ASP A 151 -10.51 -8.52 -4.29
CA ASP A 151 -10.70 -8.73 -5.72
C ASP A 151 -12.20 -8.90 -6.04
N HIS A 152 -12.55 -9.12 -7.31
CA HIS A 152 -13.94 -9.24 -7.76
C HIS A 152 -14.66 -10.56 -7.43
N LYS A 153 -13.95 -11.57 -6.91
CA LYS A 153 -14.46 -12.89 -6.52
C LYS A 153 -14.17 -13.21 -5.04
N VAL A 154 -13.77 -12.20 -4.28
CA VAL A 154 -13.29 -12.35 -2.91
C VAL A 154 -14.34 -13.08 -2.07
N GLN A 155 -13.87 -14.05 -1.30
CA GLN A 155 -14.69 -14.79 -0.34
C GLN A 155 -14.27 -14.38 1.05
N PHE A 156 -15.24 -14.18 1.93
CA PHE A 156 -15.02 -13.86 3.33
C PHE A 156 -15.36 -15.08 4.18
N SER A 157 -14.45 -15.46 5.07
CA SER A 157 -14.66 -16.55 6.03
C SER A 157 -15.65 -16.18 7.13
N GLU A 158 -15.75 -14.89 7.47
CA GLU A 158 -16.65 -14.37 8.50
C GLU A 158 -17.48 -13.19 7.96
N ASN A 159 -18.75 -13.11 8.38
CA ASN A 159 -19.65 -11.99 8.06
C ASN A 159 -19.10 -10.65 8.57
N THR A 160 -18.42 -10.66 9.70
CA THR A 160 -17.80 -9.50 10.35
C THR A 160 -16.76 -8.86 9.45
N THR A 161 -15.86 -9.65 8.86
CA THR A 161 -14.85 -9.21 7.90
C THR A 161 -15.49 -8.69 6.61
N LYS A 162 -16.59 -9.30 6.17
CA LYS A 162 -17.37 -8.82 5.01
C LYS A 162 -17.96 -7.44 5.26
N GLU A 163 -18.63 -7.23 6.39
CA GLU A 163 -19.20 -5.93 6.76
C GLU A 163 -18.13 -4.85 6.90
N ILE A 164 -16.97 -5.20 7.47
CA ILE A 164 -15.81 -4.30 7.52
C ILE A 164 -15.34 -3.94 6.11
N ALA A 165 -15.22 -4.93 5.22
CA ALA A 165 -14.85 -4.70 3.83
C ALA A 165 -15.82 -3.73 3.15
N GLU A 166 -17.13 -3.97 3.27
CA GLU A 166 -18.18 -3.13 2.69
C GLU A 166 -18.10 -1.68 3.20
N ARG A 167 -17.85 -1.48 4.50
CA ARG A 167 -17.64 -0.14 5.07
C ARG A 167 -16.38 0.55 4.54
N VAL A 168 -15.27 -0.18 4.39
CA VAL A 168 -14.02 0.37 3.85
C VAL A 168 -14.18 0.73 2.37
N LEU A 169 -14.79 -0.14 1.59
CA LEU A 169 -15.03 0.09 0.16
C LEU A 169 -16.02 1.24 -0.08
N SER A 170 -17.05 1.36 0.76
CA SER A 170 -17.99 2.48 0.71
C SER A 170 -17.31 3.83 0.98
N ARG A 171 -16.41 3.92 1.96
CA ARG A 171 -15.58 5.12 2.20
C ARG A 171 -14.72 5.46 0.99
N GLU A 172 -14.21 4.43 0.32
CA GLU A 172 -13.41 4.56 -0.88
C GLU A 172 -14.23 4.86 -2.14
N GLY A 173 -15.56 4.78 -2.09
CA GLY A 173 -16.42 5.00 -3.25
C GLY A 173 -16.22 3.95 -4.35
N VAL A 174 -15.97 2.70 -3.96
CA VAL A 174 -15.81 1.55 -4.86
C VAL A 174 -16.63 0.36 -4.35
N SER A 175 -16.93 -0.59 -5.23
CA SER A 175 -17.64 -1.83 -4.93
C SER A 175 -16.82 -3.04 -5.36
N ILE A 176 -17.08 -4.20 -4.75
CA ILE A 176 -16.34 -5.45 -5.02
C ILE A 176 -16.34 -5.82 -6.51
N HIS A 177 -17.47 -5.66 -7.19
CA HIS A 177 -17.64 -6.05 -8.60
C HIS A 177 -16.76 -5.25 -9.57
N GLU A 178 -16.37 -4.02 -9.19
CA GLU A 178 -15.55 -3.12 -10.02
C GLU A 178 -14.06 -3.47 -9.98
N PHE A 179 -13.63 -4.35 -9.07
CA PHE A 179 -12.27 -4.91 -9.08
C PHE A 179 -12.02 -5.81 -10.31
N ARG A 180 -13.02 -6.04 -11.16
CA ARG A 180 -12.85 -6.65 -12.48
C ARG A 180 -12.49 -5.58 -13.51
N LEU A 181 -11.20 -5.43 -13.81
CA LEU A 181 -10.67 -4.49 -14.82
C LEU A 181 -10.98 -4.92 -16.26
N LYS A 182 -12.27 -4.96 -16.64
CA LYS A 182 -12.76 -5.57 -17.90
C LYS A 182 -12.06 -5.05 -19.17
N LYS A 183 -11.73 -3.76 -19.20
CA LYS A 183 -11.17 -3.07 -20.37
C LYS A 183 -9.64 -3.17 -20.46
N LEU A 184 -8.97 -3.68 -19.43
CA LEU A 184 -7.52 -3.83 -19.39
C LEU A 184 -7.11 -5.28 -19.69
N LYS A 185 -6.11 -5.46 -20.56
CA LYS A 185 -5.80 -6.77 -21.12
C LYS A 185 -5.02 -7.71 -20.20
N ARG A 186 -4.30 -7.18 -19.21
CA ARG A 186 -3.25 -7.91 -18.47
C ARG A 186 -3.32 -7.78 -16.95
N PRO A 187 -3.44 -6.58 -16.35
CA PRO A 187 -3.44 -6.47 -14.91
C PRO A 187 -4.72 -7.04 -14.31
N PHE A 188 -4.58 -7.77 -13.21
CA PHE A 188 -5.70 -8.30 -12.43
C PHE A 188 -5.42 -8.18 -10.94
N PHE A 189 -6.48 -8.23 -10.15
CA PHE A 189 -6.39 -8.30 -8.69
C PHE A 189 -6.25 -9.76 -8.28
N LYS A 190 -5.14 -10.10 -7.61
CA LYS A 190 -4.94 -11.43 -7.04
C LYS A 190 -5.52 -11.42 -5.62
N SER A 191 -6.53 -12.23 -5.33
CA SER A 191 -6.93 -12.49 -3.94
C SER A 191 -5.99 -13.50 -3.30
N VAL A 192 -5.48 -13.11 -2.14
CA VAL A 192 -4.71 -13.93 -1.21
C VAL A 192 -5.16 -13.51 0.18
N ALA A 193 -5.46 -14.46 1.05
CA ALA A 193 -5.73 -14.20 2.46
C ALA A 193 -4.43 -13.89 3.20
N ARG A 194 -4.46 -12.89 4.09
CA ARG A 194 -3.33 -12.59 4.98
C ARG A 194 -3.78 -12.72 6.43
N LYS A 195 -2.94 -13.34 7.25
CA LYS A 195 -3.14 -13.43 8.69
C LYS A 195 -3.11 -12.03 9.31
N LEU A 196 -4.01 -11.79 10.27
CA LEU A 196 -4.03 -10.55 11.05
C LEU A 196 -2.81 -10.45 11.97
N ILE A 197 -2.43 -11.57 12.60
CA ILE A 197 -1.23 -11.68 13.43
C ILE A 197 -0.24 -12.62 12.75
N VAL A 198 1.01 -12.17 12.66
CA VAL A 198 2.15 -12.98 12.25
C VAL A 198 3.15 -12.98 13.39
N ILE A 199 3.52 -14.17 13.86
CA ILE A 199 4.58 -14.36 14.84
C ILE A 199 5.86 -14.69 14.06
N PRO A 200 6.97 -13.94 14.24
CA PRO A 200 8.23 -14.28 13.59
C PRO A 200 8.73 -15.65 14.05
N GLU A 201 9.19 -16.45 13.10
CA GLU A 201 9.82 -17.74 13.36
C GLU A 201 11.32 -17.53 13.61
N ASP A 202 11.92 -18.37 14.47
CA ASP A 202 13.34 -18.33 14.85
C ASP A 202 13.88 -16.95 15.23
N LEU A 203 13.09 -16.15 15.96
CA LEU A 203 13.52 -14.83 16.41
C LEU A 203 14.70 -14.94 17.38
N ARG A 204 15.84 -14.38 16.97
CA ARG A 204 17.08 -14.25 17.75
C ARG A 204 17.49 -12.79 17.80
N ILE A 205 17.87 -12.34 18.98
CA ILE A 205 18.35 -10.97 19.22
C ILE A 205 19.74 -11.08 19.84
N SER A 206 20.72 -10.39 19.27
CA SER A 206 22.07 -10.34 19.84
C SER A 206 22.11 -9.47 21.10
N ASP A 207 23.17 -9.63 21.89
CA ASP A 207 23.51 -8.61 22.89
C ASP A 207 23.77 -7.26 22.24
N LYS A 208 23.53 -6.22 23.04
CA LYS A 208 23.81 -4.82 22.68
C LYS A 208 25.33 -4.64 22.56
N SER A 209 25.79 -4.12 21.43
CA SER A 209 27.22 -3.86 21.18
C SER A 209 27.43 -2.43 20.67
N PRO A 210 28.63 -1.84 20.83
CA PRO A 210 28.92 -0.51 20.28
C PRO A 210 28.73 -0.44 18.76
N ASP A 211 28.20 0.68 18.26
CA ASP A 211 27.99 0.93 16.84
C ASP A 211 29.28 1.49 16.20
N GLU A 212 29.75 0.83 15.15
CA GLU A 212 30.97 1.17 14.41
C GLU A 212 30.81 2.38 13.47
N ILE A 213 29.58 2.75 13.12
CA ILE A 213 29.25 3.88 12.24
C ILE A 213 28.95 5.12 13.08
N TYR A 214 28.17 4.96 14.15
CA TYR A 214 27.71 6.06 14.99
C TYR A 214 28.37 6.01 16.37
N ARG A 215 29.36 6.89 16.59
CA ARG A 215 30.07 7.02 17.88
C ARG A 215 29.08 7.22 19.04
N ASP A 216 29.36 6.56 20.16
CA ASP A 216 28.54 6.57 21.39
C ASP A 216 27.11 6.02 21.22
N LYS A 217 26.84 5.32 20.11
CA LYS A 217 25.61 4.55 19.90
C LYS A 217 25.89 3.06 20.00
N PHE A 218 24.80 2.30 20.05
CA PHE A 218 24.84 0.85 20.12
C PHE A 218 24.02 0.28 18.98
N LYS A 219 24.42 -0.91 18.54
CA LYS A 219 23.72 -1.74 17.57
C LYS A 219 23.18 -3.01 18.21
N LEU A 220 22.16 -3.56 17.56
CA LEU A 220 21.54 -4.84 17.84
C LEU A 220 21.33 -5.58 16.53
N THR A 221 21.63 -6.87 16.51
CA THR A 221 21.35 -7.74 15.37
C THR A 221 20.13 -8.58 15.66
N LEU A 222 19.11 -8.49 14.79
CA LEU A 222 17.92 -9.34 14.84
C LEU A 222 17.97 -10.33 13.66
N SER A 223 17.68 -11.59 13.93
CA SER A 223 17.48 -12.64 12.93
C SER A 223 16.12 -13.29 13.14
N PHE A 224 15.34 -13.47 12.08
CA PHE A 224 14.00 -14.07 12.13
C PHE A 224 13.53 -14.42 10.72
N PHE A 225 12.55 -15.32 10.64
CA PHE A 225 11.80 -15.59 9.41
C PHE A 225 10.38 -15.00 9.49
N LEU A 226 9.92 -14.49 8.35
CA LEU A 226 8.57 -14.01 8.17
C LEU A 226 7.96 -14.63 6.90
N PRO A 227 6.67 -14.99 6.91
CA PRO A 227 6.00 -15.50 5.73
C PRO A 227 5.86 -14.42 4.66
N SER A 228 5.68 -14.85 3.41
CA SER A 228 5.45 -13.96 2.27
C SER A 228 4.28 -13.00 2.54
N GLY A 229 4.48 -11.71 2.20
CA GLY A 229 3.48 -10.66 2.43
C GLY A 229 3.58 -9.99 3.80
N SER A 230 4.51 -10.42 4.66
CA SER A 230 4.88 -9.74 5.91
C SER A 230 6.06 -8.78 5.68
N TYR A 231 6.18 -7.78 6.54
CA TYR A 231 7.21 -6.74 6.41
C TYR A 231 8.03 -6.63 7.69
N ALA A 232 9.35 -6.82 7.59
CA ALA A 232 10.28 -6.64 8.70
C ALA A 232 10.16 -5.24 9.34
N SER A 233 9.89 -4.21 8.54
CA SER A 233 9.68 -2.84 9.04
C SER A 233 8.45 -2.70 9.94
N VAL A 234 7.42 -3.54 9.80
CA VAL A 234 6.26 -3.55 10.71
C VAL A 234 6.63 -4.23 12.03
N LEU A 235 7.38 -5.34 11.97
CA LEU A 235 7.90 -5.99 13.17
C LEU A 235 8.86 -5.07 13.95
N LEU A 236 9.79 -4.39 13.27
CA LEU A 236 10.71 -3.47 13.93
C LEU A 236 9.97 -2.31 14.59
N ARG A 237 8.96 -1.71 13.93
CA ARG A 237 8.11 -0.69 14.58
C ARG A 237 7.44 -1.22 15.84
N ARG A 238 6.94 -2.47 15.79
CA ARG A 238 6.32 -3.12 16.96
C ARG A 238 7.31 -3.29 18.11
N ILE A 239 8.58 -3.55 17.82
CA ILE A 239 9.63 -3.73 18.81
C ILE A 239 10.15 -2.38 19.34
N GLU A 240 10.30 -1.38 18.49
CA GLU A 240 10.87 -0.05 18.83
C GLU A 240 9.92 0.83 19.67
N ASP A 241 8.63 0.54 19.63
CA ASP A 241 7.64 1.34 20.33
C ASP A 241 7.76 1.17 21.86
N ARG A 242 8.07 2.29 22.53
CA ARG A 242 8.33 2.32 23.98
C ARG A 242 7.12 1.95 24.82
N GLU A 243 5.91 2.23 24.34
CA GLU A 243 4.69 1.85 25.05
C GLU A 243 4.52 0.33 24.98
N ILE A 244 4.77 -0.26 23.80
CA ILE A 244 4.72 -1.71 23.60
C ILE A 244 5.77 -2.41 24.46
N GLN A 245 7.01 -1.90 24.46
CA GLN A 245 8.07 -2.42 25.33
C GLN A 245 7.64 -2.42 26.81
N ALA A 246 7.10 -1.30 27.30
CA ALA A 246 6.64 -1.19 28.68
C ALA A 246 5.51 -2.17 29.05
N ALA A 247 4.53 -2.41 28.16
CA ALA A 247 3.43 -3.35 28.42
C ALA A 247 3.85 -4.82 28.52
N TYR A 248 4.97 -5.19 27.91
CA TYR A 248 5.54 -6.53 27.99
C TYR A 248 6.70 -6.63 29.00
N GLY A 249 6.95 -5.58 29.78
CA GLY A 249 8.04 -5.55 30.75
C GLY A 249 9.44 -5.59 30.11
N ILE A 250 9.53 -5.23 28.84
CA ILE A 250 10.80 -5.14 28.09
C ILE A 250 11.41 -3.78 28.44
N LYS A 251 12.55 -3.79 29.14
CA LYS A 251 13.31 -2.57 29.50
C LYS A 251 14.28 -2.16 28.40
#